data_AF-A0A0E9MZS7-F1
#
_entry.id   AF-A0A0E9MZS7-F1
#
_cell.length_a   1.000
_cell.length_b   1.000
_cell.length_c   1.000
_cell.angle_alpha   90.00
_cell.angle_beta   90.00
_cell.angle_gamma   90.00
#
_symmetry.space_group_name_H-M   'P 1'
#
loop_
_entity.id
_entity.type
_entity.pdbx_description
1 polymer ?
#
loop_
_entity_poly.entity_id
_entity_poly.type
_entity_poly.pdbx_seq_one_letter_code
_entity_poly.pdbx_strand_id
1 'polypeptide(L)'
;MISIEQSDLVTSVLPEFAINLTDGRTEPYGSGLINTTWRVFTGSQDYILQRINQQVFRDPQKIADNVRKIGDYLRKNHPDYPFVLPIQTKSRQELAFVEGMGYYRLSPFVKGSTSLDVVENPDEAYEAALQFGRFAARLSELNPSALHITIPDFHNLRLRYDQFRQSLIKGNRERIAASGKAIEDIEAFTFIVSGYDSICNDPAYKIRVMHHDTKISNVLLDRNNKGMCVIDLDTMMPGHFFSDAGDMLRTYLSPVSEEETDLSLNHIRKEIFEAIVKGYLVEMRDELTMAEKRSFIFAGKIMIYMQAIRFLADHFNDDIYYGARYPGHNYYRALNQIDLLKKLQREEPELEKILHQHINTNK
;
A
#
# COMPACT_ATOMS: atom_id res chain seq x y z
N MET A 1 -15.40 8.33 -20.39
CA MET A 1 -15.74 7.19 -19.50
C MET A 1 -17.14 6.75 -19.86
N ILE A 2 -17.31 5.52 -20.34
CA ILE A 2 -18.65 4.92 -20.45
C ILE A 2 -19.12 4.73 -19.01
N SER A 3 -20.23 5.37 -18.62
CA SER A 3 -20.86 5.07 -17.33
C SER A 3 -21.41 3.65 -17.44
N ILE A 4 -20.74 2.69 -16.79
CA ILE A 4 -21.27 1.34 -16.68
C ILE A 4 -22.51 1.43 -15.81
N GLU A 5 -23.68 1.09 -16.37
CA GLU A 5 -24.90 1.06 -15.58
C GLU A 5 -24.85 -0.13 -14.61
N GLN A 6 -25.47 0.02 -13.43
CA GLN A 6 -25.53 -1.08 -12.44
C GLN A 6 -26.26 -2.32 -13.02
N SER A 7 -27.22 -2.10 -13.92
CA SER A 7 -27.90 -3.13 -14.72
C SER A 7 -26.92 -3.99 -15.52
N ASP A 8 -25.90 -3.38 -16.14
CA ASP A 8 -24.90 -4.08 -16.95
C ASP A 8 -24.01 -4.98 -16.09
N LEU A 9 -23.67 -4.56 -14.87
CA LEU A 9 -22.89 -5.40 -13.94
C LEU A 9 -23.65 -6.69 -13.60
N VAL A 10 -24.94 -6.57 -13.29
CA VAL A 10 -25.77 -7.72 -12.90
C VAL A 10 -26.04 -8.65 -14.09
N THR A 11 -26.22 -8.10 -15.28
CA THR A 11 -26.62 -8.89 -16.47
C THR A 11 -25.45 -9.41 -17.29
N SER A 12 -24.30 -8.74 -17.27
CA SER A 12 -23.15 -9.06 -18.15
C SER A 12 -21.89 -9.49 -17.41
N VAL A 13 -21.70 -9.06 -16.15
CA VAL A 13 -20.46 -9.37 -15.39
C VAL A 13 -20.68 -10.48 -14.37
N LEU A 14 -21.66 -10.33 -13.47
CA LEU A 14 -21.92 -11.31 -12.42
C LEU A 14 -22.21 -12.74 -12.93
N PRO A 15 -22.87 -12.94 -14.09
CA PRO A 15 -23.12 -14.27 -14.63
C PRO A 15 -21.85 -15.04 -15.04
N GLU A 16 -20.69 -14.38 -15.19
CA GLU A 16 -19.41 -15.03 -15.45
C GLU A 16 -18.89 -15.81 -14.22
N PHE A 17 -19.34 -15.44 -13.01
CA PHE A 17 -18.90 -16.03 -11.76
C PHE A 17 -19.74 -17.25 -11.35
N ALA A 18 -19.11 -18.20 -10.66
CA ALA A 18 -19.76 -19.41 -10.15
C ALA A 18 -20.56 -19.14 -8.86
N ILE A 19 -21.51 -18.20 -8.92
CA ILE A 19 -22.40 -17.81 -7.80
C ILE A 19 -23.87 -18.02 -8.17
N ASN A 20 -24.72 -18.11 -7.14
CA ASN A 20 -26.17 -18.11 -7.33
C ASN A 20 -26.71 -16.67 -7.26
N LEU A 21 -27.24 -16.16 -8.37
CA LEU A 21 -27.78 -14.81 -8.51
C LEU A 21 -29.31 -14.87 -8.47
N THR A 22 -29.88 -14.94 -7.28
CA THR A 22 -31.35 -14.95 -7.09
C THR A 22 -31.96 -13.55 -7.05
N ASP A 23 -31.29 -12.58 -6.42
CA ASP A 23 -31.72 -11.19 -6.31
C ASP A 23 -30.49 -10.26 -6.37
N GLY A 24 -29.83 -10.29 -7.54
CA GLY A 24 -28.56 -9.61 -7.76
C GLY A 24 -28.71 -8.10 -7.77
N ARG A 25 -28.19 -7.43 -6.75
CA ARG A 25 -28.07 -5.95 -6.72
C ARG A 25 -26.64 -5.53 -6.41
N THR A 26 -26.22 -4.40 -6.96
CA THR A 26 -24.88 -3.84 -6.75
C THR A 26 -24.95 -2.40 -6.28
N GLU A 27 -24.11 -2.04 -5.32
CA GLU A 27 -23.96 -0.66 -4.84
C GLU A 27 -22.48 -0.28 -4.85
N PRO A 28 -22.11 0.96 -5.24
CA PRO A 28 -20.73 1.44 -5.09
C PRO A 28 -20.27 1.26 -3.65
N TYR A 29 -19.03 0.80 -3.45
CA TYR A 29 -18.52 0.45 -2.13
C TYR A 29 -17.06 0.85 -1.94
N GLY A 30 -16.78 1.46 -0.79
CA GLY A 30 -15.44 1.86 -0.36
C GLY A 30 -14.96 3.21 -0.91
N SER A 31 -13.78 3.61 -0.44
CA SER A 31 -13.06 4.87 -0.77
C SER A 31 -11.86 4.63 -1.70
N GLY A 32 -11.67 3.40 -2.20
CA GLY A 32 -10.50 3.01 -2.98
C GLY A 32 -10.31 3.83 -4.27
N LEU A 33 -9.06 4.22 -4.55
CA LEU A 33 -8.71 5.15 -5.63
C LEU A 33 -8.27 4.46 -6.93
N ILE A 34 -7.87 3.18 -6.88
CA ILE A 34 -7.30 2.48 -8.04
C ILE A 34 -8.39 1.75 -8.81
N ASN A 35 -9.00 0.74 -8.19
CA ASN A 35 -10.07 -0.07 -8.79
C ASN A 35 -11.44 0.49 -8.47
N THR A 36 -12.39 0.31 -9.40
CA THR A 36 -13.80 0.61 -9.10
C THR A 36 -14.42 -0.57 -8.39
N THR A 37 -15.05 -0.33 -7.23
CA THR A 37 -15.51 -1.38 -6.33
C THR A 37 -17.01 -1.26 -6.06
N TRP A 38 -17.70 -2.39 -6.08
CA TRP A 38 -19.11 -2.52 -5.74
C TRP A 38 -19.32 -3.65 -4.73
N ARG A 39 -20.26 -3.46 -3.81
CA ARG A 39 -20.80 -4.56 -3.02
C ARG A 39 -21.93 -5.19 -3.80
N VAL A 40 -21.90 -6.52 -3.91
CA VAL A 40 -22.90 -7.34 -4.55
C VAL A 40 -23.71 -8.03 -3.47
N PHE A 41 -25.03 -7.93 -3.55
CA PHE A 41 -25.94 -8.69 -2.70
C PHE A 41 -26.66 -9.72 -3.57
N THR A 42 -26.73 -10.97 -3.11
CA THR A 42 -27.43 -12.05 -3.82
C THR A 42 -28.64 -12.59 -3.05
N GLY A 43 -28.87 -12.11 -1.82
CA GLY A 43 -29.85 -12.62 -0.87
C GLY A 43 -29.32 -13.70 0.07
N SER A 44 -28.27 -14.45 -0.33
CA SER A 44 -27.64 -15.49 0.51
C SER A 44 -26.29 -15.06 1.07
N GLN A 45 -25.40 -14.58 0.20
CA GLN A 45 -24.06 -14.13 0.54
C GLN A 45 -23.73 -12.85 -0.24
N ASP A 46 -23.04 -11.95 0.44
CA ASP A 46 -22.55 -10.73 -0.19
C ASP A 46 -21.15 -10.93 -0.72
N TYR A 47 -20.81 -10.17 -1.75
CA TYR A 47 -19.51 -10.19 -2.40
C TYR A 47 -19.01 -8.78 -2.65
N ILE A 48 -17.73 -8.67 -2.96
CA ILE A 48 -17.08 -7.47 -3.47
C ILE A 48 -16.73 -7.72 -4.93
N LEU A 49 -17.33 -6.97 -5.84
CA LEU A 49 -16.98 -6.93 -7.25
C LEU A 49 -16.03 -5.77 -7.49
N GLN A 50 -14.89 -6.02 -8.12
CA GLN A 50 -13.92 -5.00 -8.49
C GLN A 50 -13.66 -5.04 -9.98
N ARG A 51 -13.70 -3.88 -10.63
CA ARG A 51 -13.15 -3.68 -11.97
C ARG A 51 -11.69 -3.29 -11.84
N ILE A 52 -10.81 -4.11 -12.41
CA ILE A 52 -9.37 -3.87 -12.36
C ILE A 52 -9.00 -2.68 -13.25
N ASN A 53 -8.23 -1.74 -12.70
CA ASN A 53 -7.76 -0.58 -13.45
C ASN A 53 -6.61 -0.97 -14.39
N GLN A 54 -6.93 -1.17 -15.67
CA GLN A 54 -5.97 -1.58 -16.70
C GLN A 54 -4.96 -0.49 -17.09
N GLN A 55 -5.15 0.76 -16.65
CA GLN A 55 -4.14 1.82 -16.86
C GLN A 55 -2.96 1.65 -15.90
N VAL A 56 -3.26 1.23 -14.66
CA VAL A 56 -2.26 0.94 -13.62
C VAL A 56 -1.74 -0.48 -13.80
N PHE A 57 -2.65 -1.46 -13.86
CA PHE A 57 -2.33 -2.87 -14.01
C PHE A 57 -2.49 -3.31 -15.46
N ARG A 58 -1.42 -3.09 -16.25
CA ARG A 58 -1.42 -3.38 -17.69
C ARG A 58 -1.65 -4.85 -18.05
N ASP A 59 -1.38 -5.74 -17.10
CA ASP A 59 -1.57 -7.19 -17.23
C ASP A 59 -2.25 -7.74 -15.97
N PRO A 60 -3.59 -7.61 -15.87
CA PRO A 60 -4.35 -8.08 -14.70
C PRO A 60 -4.19 -9.56 -14.41
N GLN A 61 -3.83 -10.38 -15.40
CA GLN A 61 -3.64 -11.82 -15.21
C GLN A 61 -2.47 -12.11 -14.26
N LYS A 62 -1.44 -11.24 -14.22
CA LYS A 62 -0.35 -11.35 -13.24
C LYS A 62 -0.84 -11.22 -11.80
N ILE A 63 -1.84 -10.38 -11.56
CA ILE A 63 -2.47 -10.23 -10.23
C ILE A 63 -3.17 -11.54 -9.87
N ALA A 64 -4.01 -12.04 -10.78
CA ALA A 64 -4.73 -13.30 -10.59
C ALA A 64 -3.78 -14.46 -10.27
N ASP A 65 -2.70 -14.60 -11.04
CA ASP A 65 -1.69 -15.64 -10.84
C ASP A 65 -0.94 -15.49 -9.51
N ASN A 66 -0.59 -14.27 -9.10
CA ASN A 66 0.05 -14.03 -7.80
C ASN A 66 -0.89 -14.39 -6.64
N VAL A 67 -2.13 -13.90 -6.66
CA VAL A 67 -3.14 -14.18 -5.64
C VAL A 67 -3.41 -15.68 -5.53
N ARG A 68 -3.53 -16.39 -6.66
CA ARG A 68 -3.71 -17.84 -6.68
C ARG A 68 -2.51 -18.57 -6.08
N LYS A 69 -1.28 -18.26 -6.51
CA LYS A 69 -0.05 -18.89 -5.99
C LYS A 69 0.11 -18.68 -4.48
N ILE A 70 -0.14 -17.46 -4.01
CA ILE A 70 -0.09 -17.12 -2.58
C ILE A 70 -1.19 -17.88 -1.82
N GLY A 71 -2.42 -17.88 -2.33
CA GLY A 71 -3.52 -18.59 -1.68
C GLY A 71 -3.34 -20.10 -1.63
N ASP A 72 -2.81 -20.72 -2.68
CA ASP A 72 -2.50 -22.14 -2.70
C ASP A 72 -1.35 -22.47 -1.71
N TYR A 73 -0.33 -21.62 -1.64
CA TYR A 73 0.74 -21.76 -0.64
C TYR A 73 0.20 -21.62 0.80
N LEU A 74 -0.61 -20.61 1.08
CA LEU A 74 -1.20 -20.38 2.40
C LEU A 74 -2.14 -21.52 2.79
N ARG A 75 -3.01 -21.98 1.88
CA ARG A 75 -3.89 -23.13 2.16
C ARG A 75 -3.11 -24.39 2.51
N LYS A 76 -1.94 -24.59 1.90
CA LYS A 76 -1.09 -25.75 2.14
C LYS A 76 -0.29 -25.65 3.46
N ASN A 77 0.31 -24.50 3.75
CA ASN A 77 1.28 -24.36 4.84
C ASN A 77 0.70 -23.66 6.09
N HIS A 78 -0.35 -22.87 5.91
CA HIS A 78 -1.01 -22.06 6.93
C HIS A 78 -2.54 -22.08 6.74
N PRO A 79 -3.21 -23.26 6.80
CA PRO A 79 -4.63 -23.41 6.45
C PRO A 79 -5.58 -22.57 7.31
N ASP A 80 -5.17 -22.20 8.52
CA ASP A 80 -5.94 -21.36 9.43
C ASP A 80 -5.80 -19.85 9.15
N TYR A 81 -4.91 -19.45 8.23
CA TYR A 81 -4.71 -18.05 7.88
C TYR A 81 -5.88 -17.55 6.98
N PRO A 82 -6.61 -16.51 7.41
CA PRO A 82 -7.82 -16.05 6.71
C PRO A 82 -7.46 -15.22 5.47
N PHE A 83 -7.10 -15.90 4.38
CA PHE A 83 -6.80 -15.27 3.10
C PHE A 83 -8.03 -15.20 2.19
N VAL A 84 -8.44 -13.99 1.81
CA VAL A 84 -9.64 -13.77 1.00
C VAL A 84 -9.36 -14.07 -0.47
N LEU A 85 -9.64 -15.30 -0.88
CA LEU A 85 -9.51 -15.71 -2.28
C LEU A 85 -10.68 -15.24 -3.15
N PRO A 86 -10.42 -14.82 -4.40
CA PRO A 86 -11.47 -14.54 -5.36
C PRO A 86 -12.33 -15.77 -5.66
N ILE A 87 -13.62 -15.55 -5.88
CA ILE A 87 -14.54 -16.52 -6.43
C ILE A 87 -14.18 -16.77 -7.89
N GLN A 88 -14.04 -18.04 -8.24
CA GLN A 88 -13.72 -18.42 -9.61
C GLN A 88 -14.90 -18.17 -10.56
N THR A 89 -14.56 -17.88 -11.82
CA THR A 89 -15.49 -17.89 -12.93
C THR A 89 -16.02 -19.30 -13.21
N LYS A 90 -17.09 -19.39 -14.01
CA LYS A 90 -17.58 -20.68 -14.52
C LYS A 90 -16.54 -21.43 -15.36
N SER A 91 -15.59 -20.69 -15.96
CA SER A 91 -14.41 -21.22 -16.67
C SER A 91 -13.19 -21.46 -15.77
N ARG A 92 -13.36 -21.44 -14.44
CA ARG A 92 -12.31 -21.70 -13.43
C ARG A 92 -11.12 -20.75 -13.51
N GLN A 93 -11.39 -19.47 -13.78
CA GLN A 93 -10.39 -18.38 -13.72
C GLN A 93 -10.69 -17.47 -12.52
N GLU A 94 -9.69 -16.74 -12.03
CA GLU A 94 -9.88 -15.77 -10.93
C GLU A 94 -10.41 -14.41 -11.42
N LEU A 95 -10.35 -14.15 -12.73
CA LEU A 95 -10.84 -12.93 -13.37
C LEU A 95 -11.83 -13.26 -14.50
N ALA A 96 -12.86 -12.44 -14.63
CA ALA A 96 -13.74 -12.40 -15.79
C ALA A 96 -13.32 -11.24 -16.69
N PHE A 97 -13.14 -11.49 -17.99
CA PHE A 97 -12.99 -10.44 -18.99
C PHE A 97 -14.31 -10.28 -19.73
N VAL A 98 -14.88 -9.07 -19.68
CA VAL A 98 -16.12 -8.74 -20.38
C VAL A 98 -15.81 -7.73 -21.46
N GLU A 99 -16.10 -8.08 -22.71
CA GLU A 99 -15.79 -7.25 -23.88
C GLU A 99 -16.44 -5.86 -23.75
N GLY A 100 -15.66 -4.80 -24.04
CA GLY A 100 -16.11 -3.42 -23.86
C GLY A 100 -16.12 -2.91 -22.40
N MET A 101 -16.06 -3.81 -21.41
CA MET A 101 -16.11 -3.45 -19.97
C MET A 101 -14.78 -3.69 -19.24
N GLY A 102 -13.98 -4.68 -19.63
CA GLY A 102 -12.66 -4.95 -19.07
C GLY A 102 -12.61 -6.13 -18.08
N TYR A 103 -11.61 -6.14 -17.20
CA TYR A 103 -11.39 -7.23 -16.24
C TYR A 103 -12.09 -6.99 -14.91
N TYR A 104 -12.72 -8.04 -14.39
CA TYR A 104 -13.44 -8.06 -13.13
C TYR A 104 -13.00 -9.20 -12.24
N ARG A 105 -13.03 -8.95 -10.94
CA ARG A 105 -12.80 -9.93 -9.87
C ARG A 105 -13.96 -9.90 -8.90
N LEU A 106 -14.41 -11.06 -8.46
CA LEU A 106 -15.40 -11.19 -7.40
C LEU A 106 -14.76 -11.85 -6.18
N SER A 107 -14.88 -11.25 -5.00
CA SER A 107 -14.35 -11.79 -3.74
C SER A 107 -15.46 -11.92 -2.70
N PRO A 108 -15.38 -12.87 -1.75
CA PRO A 108 -16.30 -12.91 -0.62
C PRO A 108 -16.32 -11.59 0.14
N PHE A 109 -17.51 -11.11 0.50
CA PHE A 109 -17.62 -10.04 1.48
C PHE A 109 -17.35 -10.61 2.88
N VAL A 110 -16.36 -10.07 3.58
CA VAL A 110 -16.05 -10.47 4.95
C VAL A 110 -17.11 -9.86 5.87
N LYS A 111 -18.05 -10.69 6.34
CA LYS A 111 -19.15 -10.21 7.19
C LYS A 111 -18.62 -9.84 8.58
N GLY A 112 -19.14 -8.74 9.13
CA GLY A 112 -18.78 -8.28 10.46
C GLY A 112 -17.44 -7.54 10.54
N SER A 113 -16.81 -7.27 9.39
CA SER A 113 -15.60 -6.45 9.33
C SER A 113 -15.90 -4.98 9.04
N THR A 114 -15.00 -4.11 9.50
CA THR A 114 -14.89 -2.70 9.12
C THR A 114 -13.45 -2.41 8.65
N SER A 115 -13.27 -1.36 7.88
CA SER A 115 -11.96 -0.79 7.56
C SER A 115 -11.91 0.63 8.10
N LEU A 116 -10.72 1.10 8.46
CA LEU A 116 -10.49 2.49 8.86
C LEU A 116 -9.73 3.22 7.74
N ASP A 117 -10.02 4.50 7.52
CA ASP A 117 -9.29 5.28 6.52
C ASP A 117 -7.97 5.84 7.09
N VAL A 118 -7.93 6.15 8.39
CA VAL A 118 -6.79 6.76 9.10
C VAL A 118 -6.61 6.09 10.46
N VAL A 119 -5.36 5.99 10.91
CA VAL A 119 -5.02 5.55 12.28
C VAL A 119 -5.28 6.69 13.26
N GLU A 120 -6.17 6.48 14.22
CA GLU A 120 -6.49 7.46 15.26
C GLU A 120 -5.75 7.16 16.58
N ASN A 121 -5.51 5.89 16.91
CA ASN A 121 -4.93 5.49 18.18
C ASN A 121 -3.91 4.33 18.07
N PRO A 122 -3.10 4.07 19.14
CA PRO A 122 -2.07 3.03 19.13
C PRO A 122 -2.60 1.61 18.92
N ASP A 123 -3.80 1.28 19.39
CA ASP A 123 -4.33 -0.07 19.26
C ASP A 123 -4.63 -0.41 17.80
N GLU A 124 -5.17 0.54 17.03
CA GLU A 124 -5.38 0.40 15.58
C GLU A 124 -4.06 0.22 14.83
N ALA A 125 -3.05 1.03 15.16
CA ALA A 125 -1.73 0.93 14.58
C ALA A 125 -1.07 -0.43 14.86
N TYR A 126 -1.21 -0.91 16.10
CA TYR A 126 -0.71 -2.21 16.53
C TYR A 126 -1.37 -3.34 15.76
N GLU A 127 -2.71 -3.36 15.70
CA GLU A 127 -3.47 -4.41 15.01
C GLU A 127 -3.18 -4.42 13.51
N ALA A 128 -3.12 -3.25 12.86
CA ALA A 128 -2.75 -3.18 11.44
C ALA A 128 -1.32 -3.68 11.20
N ALA A 129 -0.35 -3.23 11.98
CA ALA A 129 1.04 -3.67 11.87
C ALA A 129 1.22 -5.16 12.16
N LEU A 130 0.45 -5.70 13.11
CA LEU A 130 0.40 -7.13 13.43
C LEU A 130 -0.11 -7.93 12.22
N GLN A 131 -1.18 -7.49 11.55
CA GLN A 131 -1.71 -8.21 10.38
C GLN A 131 -0.75 -8.20 9.19
N PHE A 132 -0.10 -7.08 8.90
CA PHE A 132 0.91 -7.02 7.83
C PHE A 132 2.18 -7.81 8.19
N GLY A 133 2.63 -7.73 9.44
CA GLY A 133 3.73 -8.56 9.94
C GLY A 133 3.42 -10.04 9.82
N ARG A 134 2.22 -10.46 10.26
CA ARG A 134 1.74 -11.84 10.14
C ARG A 134 1.65 -12.27 8.68
N PHE A 135 1.08 -11.45 7.81
CA PHE A 135 0.98 -11.73 6.38
C PHE A 135 2.37 -12.00 5.77
N ALA A 136 3.33 -11.10 5.98
CA ALA A 136 4.69 -11.25 5.45
C ALA A 136 5.42 -12.47 6.06
N ALA A 137 5.25 -12.71 7.37
CA ALA A 137 5.87 -13.85 8.05
C ALA A 137 5.33 -15.19 7.53
N ARG A 138 4.01 -15.28 7.29
CA ARG A 138 3.35 -16.47 6.72
C ARG A 138 3.72 -16.71 5.26
N LEU A 139 4.47 -15.82 4.62
CA LEU A 139 4.95 -15.99 3.24
C LEU A 139 6.48 -16.03 3.16
N SER A 140 7.18 -16.14 4.30
CA SER A 140 8.64 -16.03 4.35
C SER A 140 9.36 -17.13 3.57
N GLU A 141 8.80 -18.35 3.53
CA GLU A 141 9.37 -19.48 2.78
C GLU A 141 8.85 -19.58 1.33
N LEU A 142 7.87 -18.75 0.94
CA LEU A 142 7.41 -18.72 -0.44
C LEU A 142 8.49 -18.06 -1.31
N ASN A 143 9.02 -18.79 -2.30
CA ASN A 143 10.01 -18.25 -3.22
C ASN A 143 9.46 -17.00 -3.94
N PRO A 144 9.99 -15.80 -3.68
CA PRO A 144 9.45 -14.57 -4.27
C PRO A 144 9.56 -14.57 -5.80
N SER A 145 10.58 -15.23 -6.36
CA SER A 145 10.77 -15.32 -7.81
C SER A 145 9.66 -16.10 -8.53
N ALA A 146 8.80 -16.82 -7.80
CA ALA A 146 7.62 -17.48 -8.36
C ALA A 146 6.48 -16.51 -8.67
N LEU A 147 6.52 -15.28 -8.12
CA LEU A 147 5.51 -14.26 -8.31
C LEU A 147 5.92 -13.26 -9.41
N HIS A 148 4.92 -12.73 -10.09
CA HIS A 148 5.07 -11.69 -11.10
C HIS A 148 5.23 -10.31 -10.45
N ILE A 149 5.92 -9.42 -11.15
CA ILE A 149 5.87 -7.98 -10.87
C ILE A 149 4.58 -7.42 -11.49
N THR A 150 3.62 -7.01 -10.65
CA THR A 150 2.31 -6.49 -11.10
C THR A 150 2.39 -5.02 -11.51
N ILE A 151 3.17 -4.23 -10.78
CA ILE A 151 3.53 -2.86 -11.13
C ILE A 151 5.06 -2.73 -11.17
N PRO A 152 5.67 -2.69 -12.37
CA PRO A 152 7.10 -2.44 -12.50
C PRO A 152 7.51 -1.14 -11.82
N ASP A 153 8.64 -1.16 -11.11
CA ASP A 153 9.25 0.00 -10.47
C ASP A 153 8.33 0.74 -9.47
N PHE A 154 7.41 0.02 -8.83
CA PHE A 154 6.47 0.60 -7.88
C PHE A 154 7.20 1.32 -6.73
N HIS A 155 8.04 0.58 -5.98
CA HIS A 155 8.88 1.11 -4.91
C HIS A 155 10.36 1.26 -5.33
N ASN A 156 10.59 1.78 -6.54
CA ASN A 156 11.93 2.05 -7.06
C ASN A 156 12.34 3.51 -6.80
N LEU A 157 12.97 3.79 -5.66
CA LEU A 157 13.33 5.17 -5.28
C LEU A 157 14.32 5.79 -6.28
N ARG A 158 15.30 5.01 -6.77
CA ARG A 158 16.28 5.48 -7.76
C ARG A 158 15.60 6.01 -9.01
N LEU A 159 14.64 5.25 -9.57
CA LEU A 159 13.85 5.71 -10.70
C LEU A 159 13.05 6.98 -10.39
N ARG A 160 12.39 7.04 -9.22
CA ARG A 160 11.59 8.23 -8.83
C ARG A 160 12.47 9.46 -8.67
N TYR A 161 13.68 9.30 -8.15
CA TYR A 161 14.67 10.36 -8.07
C TYR A 161 15.11 10.84 -9.46
N ASP A 162 15.40 9.92 -10.38
CA ASP A 162 15.78 10.29 -11.74
C ASP A 162 14.64 11.02 -12.47
N GLN A 163 13.39 10.60 -12.26
CA GLN A 163 12.19 11.28 -12.77
C GLN A 163 12.05 12.70 -12.20
N PHE A 164 12.26 12.87 -10.89
CA PHE A 164 12.29 14.20 -10.25
C PHE A 164 13.38 15.08 -10.87
N ARG A 165 14.62 14.59 -10.99
CA ARG A 165 15.72 15.34 -11.62
C ARG A 165 15.43 15.70 -13.07
N GLN A 166 14.78 14.83 -13.83
CA GLN A 166 14.35 15.15 -15.21
C GLN A 166 13.24 16.21 -15.24
N SER A 167 12.29 16.17 -14.30
CA SER A 167 11.23 17.17 -14.20
C SER A 167 11.78 18.58 -13.91
N LEU A 168 12.90 18.70 -13.18
CA LEU A 168 13.59 19.99 -12.98
C LEU A 168 14.18 20.57 -14.27
N ILE A 169 14.46 19.73 -15.27
CA ILE A 169 15.04 20.14 -16.56
C ILE A 169 13.93 20.45 -17.57
N LYS A 170 12.90 19.60 -17.62
CA LYS A 170 11.89 19.59 -18.69
C LYS A 170 10.54 20.14 -18.26
N GLY A 171 10.28 20.27 -16.96
CA GLY A 171 9.00 20.67 -16.41
C GLY A 171 8.72 22.17 -16.54
N ASN A 172 7.60 22.57 -15.98
CA ASN A 172 7.10 23.92 -15.94
C ASN A 172 8.06 24.84 -15.17
N ARG A 173 8.70 25.76 -15.90
CA ARG A 173 9.73 26.66 -15.36
C ARG A 173 9.21 27.60 -14.27
N GLU A 174 7.96 28.03 -14.36
CA GLU A 174 7.36 28.93 -13.36
C GLU A 174 7.15 28.19 -12.02
N ARG A 175 6.61 26.97 -12.09
CA ARG A 175 6.41 26.10 -10.92
C ARG A 175 7.73 25.72 -10.26
N ILE A 176 8.75 25.39 -11.06
CA ILE A 176 10.10 25.08 -10.57
C ILE A 176 10.70 26.31 -9.87
N ALA A 177 10.65 27.49 -10.49
CA ALA A 177 11.17 28.73 -9.90
C ALA A 177 10.46 29.09 -8.58
N ALA A 178 9.15 28.84 -8.48
CA ALA A 178 8.37 29.06 -7.27
C ALA A 178 8.64 28.04 -6.15
N SER A 179 9.25 26.90 -6.47
CA SER A 179 9.45 25.77 -5.54
C SER A 179 10.87 25.65 -4.99
N GLY A 180 11.67 26.71 -5.07
CA GLY A 180 13.11 26.69 -4.72
C GLY A 180 13.42 26.11 -3.34
N LYS A 181 12.62 26.45 -2.31
CA LYS A 181 12.83 25.92 -0.96
C LYS A 181 12.54 24.42 -0.84
N ALA A 182 11.45 23.96 -1.46
CA ALA A 182 11.10 22.53 -1.47
C ALA A 182 12.17 21.70 -2.19
N ILE A 183 12.72 22.23 -3.30
CA ILE A 183 13.82 21.60 -4.04
C ILE A 183 15.08 21.52 -3.16
N GLU A 184 15.48 22.63 -2.52
CA GLU A 184 16.62 22.65 -1.60
C GLU A 184 16.46 21.61 -0.47
N ASP A 185 15.27 21.53 0.12
CA ASP A 185 14.99 20.58 1.19
C ASP A 185 15.12 19.13 0.71
N ILE A 186 14.59 18.79 -0.48
CA ILE A 186 14.73 17.45 -1.08
C ILE A 186 16.19 17.11 -1.42
N GLU A 187 16.96 18.07 -1.92
CA GLU A 187 18.38 17.87 -2.24
C GLU A 187 19.21 17.59 -0.97
N ALA A 188 18.86 18.21 0.16
CA ALA A 188 19.49 17.93 1.46
C ALA A 188 19.24 16.49 1.97
N PHE A 189 18.22 15.80 1.46
CA PHE A 189 17.87 14.42 1.83
C PHE A 189 18.36 13.37 0.80
N THR A 190 19.21 13.73 -0.15
CA THR A 190 19.72 12.80 -1.19
C THR A 190 20.49 11.60 -0.64
N PHE A 191 20.99 11.66 0.60
CA PHE A 191 21.57 10.50 1.29
C PHE A 191 20.58 9.33 1.43
N ILE A 192 19.27 9.60 1.41
CA ILE A 192 18.23 8.55 1.44
C ILE A 192 18.29 7.71 0.16
N VAL A 193 18.57 8.33 -1.00
CA VAL A 193 18.71 7.61 -2.26
C VAL A 193 19.94 6.70 -2.24
N SER A 194 21.07 7.19 -1.73
CA SER A 194 22.29 6.39 -1.56
C SER A 194 22.10 5.24 -0.57
N GLY A 195 21.36 5.46 0.53
CA GLY A 195 21.05 4.41 1.49
C GLY A 195 20.08 3.37 0.90
N TYR A 196 19.09 3.79 0.10
CA TYR A 196 18.23 2.88 -0.66
C TYR A 196 19.05 1.99 -1.59
N ASP A 197 19.94 2.56 -2.41
CA ASP A 197 20.80 1.78 -3.28
C ASP A 197 21.69 0.80 -2.50
N SER A 198 22.20 1.23 -1.34
CA SER A 198 23.00 0.36 -0.47
C SER A 198 22.18 -0.84 0.03
N ILE A 199 20.93 -0.62 0.45
CA ILE A 199 20.01 -1.68 0.87
C ILE A 199 19.73 -2.66 -0.28
N CYS A 200 19.43 -2.14 -1.48
CA CYS A 200 19.11 -2.99 -2.62
C CYS A 200 20.29 -3.84 -3.12
N ASN A 201 21.53 -3.42 -2.84
CA ASN A 201 22.74 -4.14 -3.24
C ASN A 201 23.35 -5.00 -2.10
N ASP A 202 22.80 -4.96 -0.89
CA ASP A 202 23.32 -5.69 0.26
C ASP A 202 22.51 -6.97 0.51
N PRO A 203 23.13 -8.18 0.44
CA PRO A 203 22.44 -9.45 0.65
C PRO A 203 21.87 -9.63 2.07
N ALA A 204 22.23 -8.78 3.04
CA ALA A 204 21.61 -8.76 4.37
C ALA A 204 20.15 -8.27 4.33
N TYR A 205 19.70 -7.64 3.25
CA TYR A 205 18.32 -7.19 3.05
C TYR A 205 17.61 -8.13 2.07
N LYS A 206 16.81 -9.06 2.60
CA LYS A 206 16.25 -10.13 1.76
C LYS A 206 15.07 -9.59 0.94
N ILE A 207 14.95 -10.09 -0.28
CA ILE A 207 13.73 -9.98 -1.08
C ILE A 207 12.75 -11.05 -0.58
N ARG A 208 11.52 -10.65 -0.28
CA ARG A 208 10.42 -11.54 0.12
C ARG A 208 9.14 -11.12 -0.59
N VAL A 209 8.08 -11.89 -0.42
CA VAL A 209 6.74 -11.44 -0.81
C VAL A 209 6.31 -10.33 0.15
N MET A 210 5.95 -9.18 -0.41
CA MET A 210 5.53 -7.98 0.33
C MET A 210 4.16 -7.53 -0.18
N HIS A 211 3.41 -6.79 0.63
CA HIS A 211 2.11 -6.24 0.24
C HIS A 211 2.25 -5.00 -0.66
N HIS A 212 3.24 -4.15 -0.39
CA HIS A 212 3.54 -2.85 -1.01
C HIS A 212 2.50 -1.73 -0.82
N ASP A 213 1.33 -1.98 -0.24
CA ASP A 213 0.35 -0.93 0.09
C ASP A 213 -0.24 -1.17 1.48
N THR A 214 0.50 -0.75 2.51
CA THR A 214 0.22 -1.13 3.90
C THR A 214 -0.55 -0.06 4.66
N LYS A 215 -1.47 0.62 3.98
CA LYS A 215 -2.45 1.52 4.59
C LYS A 215 -3.45 0.76 5.46
N ILE A 216 -3.98 1.39 6.51
CA ILE A 216 -4.89 0.73 7.46
C ILE A 216 -6.22 0.32 6.82
N SER A 217 -6.65 1.02 5.77
CA SER A 217 -7.84 0.65 4.99
C SER A 217 -7.72 -0.69 4.27
N ASN A 218 -6.48 -1.21 4.12
CA ASN A 218 -6.21 -2.55 3.60
C ASN A 218 -6.21 -3.63 4.71
N VAL A 219 -6.58 -3.29 5.94
CA VAL A 219 -6.81 -4.23 7.04
C VAL A 219 -8.27 -4.20 7.43
N LEU A 220 -8.90 -5.38 7.39
CA LEU A 220 -10.26 -5.56 7.90
C LEU A 220 -10.20 -5.86 9.39
N LEU A 221 -10.95 -5.10 10.19
CA LEU A 221 -11.06 -5.23 11.65
C LEU A 221 -12.41 -5.79 12.04
N ASP A 222 -12.47 -6.54 13.14
CA ASP A 222 -13.73 -6.99 13.73
C ASP A 222 -14.40 -5.88 14.59
N ARG A 223 -15.53 -6.21 15.21
CA ARG A 223 -16.29 -5.27 16.08
C ARG A 223 -15.53 -4.80 17.33
N ASN A 224 -14.44 -5.45 17.68
CA ASN A 224 -13.57 -5.12 18.80
C ASN A 224 -12.24 -4.49 18.32
N ASN A 225 -12.20 -4.02 17.07
CA ASN A 225 -11.01 -3.49 16.40
C ASN A 225 -9.83 -4.48 16.31
N LYS A 226 -10.10 -5.79 16.29
CA LYS A 226 -9.08 -6.82 16.09
C LYS A 226 -8.90 -7.14 14.62
N GLY A 227 -7.64 -7.23 14.18
CA GLY A 227 -7.32 -7.54 12.79
C GLY A 227 -7.85 -8.91 12.36
N MET A 228 -8.68 -8.93 11.33
CA MET A 228 -9.25 -10.14 10.73
C MET A 228 -8.39 -10.63 9.57
N CYS A 229 -8.10 -9.77 8.59
CA CYS A 229 -7.31 -10.12 7.42
C CYS A 229 -6.81 -8.88 6.67
N VAL A 230 -5.83 -9.09 5.79
CA VAL A 230 -5.34 -8.10 4.83
C VAL A 230 -6.11 -8.25 3.51
N ILE A 231 -6.45 -7.13 2.89
CA ILE A 231 -7.12 -7.04 1.58
C ILE A 231 -6.32 -6.13 0.63
N ASP A 232 -6.83 -5.89 -0.58
CA ASP A 232 -6.17 -5.12 -1.65
C ASP A 232 -4.86 -5.76 -2.13
N LEU A 233 -5.01 -6.99 -2.62
CA LEU A 233 -3.94 -7.92 -2.90
C LEU A 233 -3.22 -7.68 -4.25
N ASP A 234 -3.45 -6.55 -4.90
CA ASP A 234 -3.05 -6.33 -6.29
C ASP A 234 -1.56 -5.99 -6.45
N THR A 235 -0.96 -5.46 -5.38
CA THR A 235 0.46 -5.08 -5.33
C THR A 235 1.33 -6.13 -4.63
N MET A 236 0.78 -7.31 -4.31
CA MET A 236 1.56 -8.42 -3.76
C MET A 236 2.58 -8.94 -4.78
N MET A 237 3.86 -8.67 -4.51
CA MET A 237 4.97 -9.04 -5.39
C MET A 237 6.29 -9.03 -4.61
N PRO A 238 7.39 -9.52 -5.21
CA PRO A 238 8.72 -9.45 -4.60
C PRO A 238 9.11 -8.03 -4.22
N GLY A 239 9.61 -7.86 -3.00
CA GLY A 239 10.08 -6.56 -2.50
C GLY A 239 10.96 -6.71 -1.27
N HIS A 240 11.54 -5.60 -0.85
CA HIS A 240 12.25 -5.49 0.43
C HIS A 240 11.29 -5.07 1.54
N PHE A 241 11.69 -5.34 2.78
CA PHE A 241 10.93 -4.99 4.00
C PHE A 241 10.48 -3.52 4.05
N PHE A 242 11.24 -2.60 3.45
CA PHE A 242 10.89 -1.18 3.44
C PHE A 242 9.61 -0.87 2.67
N SER A 243 9.17 -1.76 1.78
CA SER A 243 7.93 -1.59 1.02
C SER A 243 6.71 -1.60 1.93
N ASP A 244 6.71 -2.49 2.93
CA ASP A 244 5.61 -2.64 3.87
C ASP A 244 5.85 -1.79 5.12
N ALA A 245 7.02 -1.93 5.75
CA ALA A 245 7.39 -1.19 6.95
C ALA A 245 7.42 0.33 6.71
N GLY A 246 8.01 0.75 5.59
CA GLY A 246 8.13 2.16 5.27
C GLY A 246 6.80 2.81 4.93
N ASP A 247 5.90 2.11 4.23
CA ASP A 247 4.60 2.67 3.86
C ASP A 247 3.65 2.77 5.06
N MET A 248 3.73 1.83 6.03
CA MET A 248 3.07 1.99 7.33
C MET A 248 3.57 3.26 8.05
N LEU A 249 4.90 3.46 8.13
CA LEU A 249 5.45 4.66 8.78
C LEU A 249 5.04 5.95 8.06
N ARG A 250 5.01 5.94 6.72
CA ARG A 250 4.58 7.09 5.91
C ARG A 250 3.12 7.44 6.19
N THR A 251 2.25 6.44 6.29
CA THR A 251 0.80 6.64 6.38
C THR A 251 0.30 6.84 7.82
N TYR A 252 0.99 6.29 8.83
CA TYR A 252 0.47 6.24 10.20
C TYR A 252 1.09 7.27 11.13
N LEU A 253 2.33 7.74 10.89
CA LEU A 253 3.01 8.58 11.89
C LEU A 253 2.42 9.98 12.03
N SER A 254 1.87 10.53 10.95
CA SER A 254 1.24 11.85 10.98
C SER A 254 -0.19 11.77 11.55
N PRO A 255 -0.63 12.74 12.37
CA PRO A 255 -2.02 12.87 12.79
C PRO A 255 -2.95 13.37 11.67
N VAL A 256 -2.39 13.86 10.56
CA VAL A 256 -3.12 14.46 9.46
C VAL A 256 -2.83 13.71 8.16
N SER A 257 -3.77 13.78 7.22
CA SER A 257 -3.59 13.15 5.90
C SER A 257 -2.53 13.88 5.05
N GLU A 258 -2.09 13.25 3.97
CA GLU A 258 -1.20 13.86 2.98
C GLU A 258 -1.84 15.05 2.22
N GLU A 259 -3.15 15.25 2.37
CA GLU A 259 -3.91 16.37 1.79
C GLU A 259 -3.92 17.62 2.70
N GLU A 260 -3.44 17.51 3.94
CA GLU A 260 -3.39 18.65 4.88
C GLU A 260 -2.33 19.66 4.46
N THR A 261 -2.71 20.93 4.45
CA THR A 261 -1.88 22.07 4.07
C THR A 261 -1.35 22.86 5.28
N ASP A 262 -2.00 22.76 6.44
CA ASP A 262 -1.50 23.30 7.70
C ASP A 262 -0.43 22.37 8.31
N LEU A 263 0.82 22.63 7.94
CA LEU A 263 1.99 21.87 8.39
C LEU A 263 2.22 21.96 9.91
N SER A 264 1.59 22.89 10.62
CA SER A 264 1.74 23.01 12.08
C SER A 264 1.08 21.85 12.82
N LEU A 265 0.07 21.21 12.22
CA LEU A 265 -0.64 20.05 12.78
C LEU A 265 0.20 18.77 12.70
N ASN A 266 1.10 18.70 11.73
CA ASN A 266 1.92 17.53 11.50
C ASN A 266 2.94 17.33 12.63
N HIS A 267 3.06 16.11 13.16
CA HIS A 267 4.10 15.73 14.12
C HIS A 267 4.25 14.21 14.12
N ILE A 268 5.37 13.71 14.64
CA ILE A 268 5.57 12.27 14.79
C ILE A 268 4.86 11.80 16.05
N ARG A 269 3.83 10.96 15.88
CA ARG A 269 3.15 10.26 16.98
C ARG A 269 3.99 9.08 17.45
N LYS A 270 4.70 9.24 18.58
CA LYS A 270 5.69 8.26 19.07
C LYS A 270 5.03 6.99 19.60
N GLU A 271 3.87 7.13 20.21
CA GLU A 271 3.00 6.05 20.66
C GLU A 271 2.49 5.20 19.48
N ILE A 272 2.20 5.83 18.33
CA ILE A 272 1.84 5.13 17.09
C ILE A 272 3.06 4.41 16.52
N PHE A 273 4.23 5.07 16.50
CA PHE A 273 5.49 4.41 16.09
C PHE A 273 5.78 3.17 16.93
N GLU A 274 5.67 3.27 18.26
CA GLU A 274 5.90 2.14 19.16
C GLU A 274 4.90 1.00 18.90
N ALA A 275 3.62 1.33 18.70
CA ALA A 275 2.60 0.34 18.36
C ALA A 275 2.91 -0.40 17.04
N ILE A 276 3.37 0.32 16.01
CA ILE A 276 3.79 -0.27 14.72
C ILE A 276 4.97 -1.20 14.93
N VAL A 277 6.02 -0.74 15.62
CA VAL A 277 7.23 -1.53 15.89
C VAL A 277 6.84 -2.81 16.66
N LYS A 278 6.02 -2.68 17.70
CA LYS A 278 5.58 -3.81 18.51
C LYS A 278 4.75 -4.80 17.69
N GLY A 279 3.73 -4.33 16.96
CA GLY A 279 2.85 -5.19 16.16
C GLY A 279 3.60 -5.92 15.05
N TYR A 280 4.42 -5.19 14.29
CA TYR A 280 5.15 -5.76 13.16
C TYR A 280 6.26 -6.72 13.61
N LEU A 281 7.09 -6.32 14.58
CA LEU A 281 8.22 -7.14 15.05
C LEU A 281 7.77 -8.36 15.85
N VAL A 282 6.56 -8.40 16.42
CA VAL A 282 6.06 -9.62 17.08
C VAL A 282 5.98 -10.77 16.09
N GLU A 283 5.53 -10.52 14.85
CA GLU A 283 5.37 -11.56 13.83
C GLU A 283 6.62 -11.72 12.96
N MET A 284 7.31 -10.62 12.63
CA MET A 284 8.45 -10.61 11.71
C MET A 284 9.82 -10.81 12.38
N ARG A 285 9.86 -11.07 13.70
CA ARG A 285 11.10 -11.12 14.49
C ARG A 285 12.15 -12.03 13.89
N ASP A 286 11.77 -13.27 13.60
CA ASP A 286 12.71 -14.31 13.21
C ASP A 286 13.00 -14.25 11.70
N GLU A 287 12.15 -13.53 10.97
CA GLU A 287 12.26 -13.35 9.53
C GLU A 287 13.20 -12.22 9.14
N LEU A 288 13.17 -11.11 9.89
CA LEU A 288 14.00 -9.94 9.64
C LEU A 288 15.44 -10.15 10.11
N THR A 289 16.39 -9.76 9.26
CA THR A 289 17.80 -9.68 9.64
C THR A 289 18.02 -8.53 10.61
N MET A 290 19.15 -8.55 11.32
CA MET A 290 19.53 -7.43 12.19
C MET A 290 19.74 -6.13 11.40
N ALA A 291 20.16 -6.21 10.14
CA ALA A 291 20.31 -5.04 9.26
C ALA A 291 18.94 -4.42 8.92
N GLU A 292 17.94 -5.26 8.60
CA GLU A 292 16.57 -4.83 8.35
C GLU A 292 15.93 -4.22 9.61
N LYS A 293 16.08 -4.88 10.77
CA LYS A 293 15.58 -4.37 12.05
C LYS A 293 16.15 -2.99 12.39
N ARG A 294 17.46 -2.79 12.22
CA ARG A 294 18.12 -1.49 12.47
C ARG A 294 17.72 -0.42 11.45
N SER A 295 17.32 -0.83 10.25
CA SER A 295 16.91 0.08 9.18
C SER A 295 15.41 0.41 9.18
N PHE A 296 14.67 0.04 10.23
CA PHE A 296 13.21 0.21 10.28
C PHE A 296 12.78 1.68 10.15
N ILE A 297 13.42 2.61 10.86
CA ILE A 297 13.14 4.05 10.73
C ILE A 297 13.55 4.56 9.35
N PHE A 298 14.68 4.07 8.82
CA PHE A 298 15.15 4.44 7.50
C PHE A 298 14.20 3.98 6.39
N ALA A 299 13.50 2.86 6.54
CA ALA A 299 12.42 2.44 5.65
C ALA A 299 11.31 3.50 5.54
N GLY A 300 10.92 4.11 6.67
CA GLY A 300 9.98 5.23 6.68
C GLY A 300 10.49 6.43 5.90
N LYS A 301 11.78 6.78 6.09
CA LYS A 301 12.43 7.85 5.32
C LYS A 301 12.41 7.59 3.81
N ILE A 302 12.70 6.35 3.37
CA ILE A 302 12.64 5.96 1.96
C ILE A 302 11.25 6.25 1.38
N MET A 303 10.18 5.79 2.04
CA MET A 303 8.82 5.89 1.52
C MET A 303 8.28 7.32 1.56
N ILE A 304 8.54 8.08 2.63
CA ILE A 304 8.16 9.50 2.74
C ILE A 304 8.90 10.33 1.68
N TYR A 305 10.22 10.15 1.56
CA TYR A 305 11.02 10.86 0.56
C TYR A 305 10.58 10.53 -0.87
N MET A 306 10.35 9.23 -1.16
CA MET A 306 9.85 8.79 -2.47
C MET A 306 8.52 9.45 -2.81
N GLN A 307 7.60 9.55 -1.86
CA GLN A 307 6.30 10.18 -2.10
C GLN A 307 6.43 11.70 -2.31
N ALA A 308 7.27 12.38 -1.53
CA ALA A 308 7.54 13.81 -1.68
C ALA A 308 8.07 14.15 -3.08
N ILE A 309 9.07 13.41 -3.58
CA ILE A 309 9.64 13.66 -4.91
C ILE A 309 8.68 13.27 -6.03
N ARG A 310 7.80 12.27 -5.84
CA ARG A 310 6.74 11.93 -6.80
C ARG A 310 5.75 13.09 -6.94
N PHE A 311 5.34 13.70 -5.82
CA PHE A 311 4.45 14.85 -5.85
C PHE A 311 5.11 16.10 -6.46
N LEU A 312 6.38 16.40 -6.13
CA LEU A 312 7.08 17.51 -6.80
C LEU A 312 7.26 17.26 -8.29
N ALA A 313 7.67 16.07 -8.69
CA ALA A 313 7.84 15.73 -10.10
C ALA A 313 6.52 15.86 -10.86
N ASP A 314 5.40 15.44 -10.27
CA ASP A 314 4.09 15.62 -10.87
C ASP A 314 3.68 17.10 -10.94
N HIS A 315 3.92 17.87 -9.87
CA HIS A 315 3.71 19.30 -9.86
C HIS A 315 4.50 20.01 -10.97
N PHE A 316 5.77 19.67 -11.17
CA PHE A 316 6.58 20.26 -12.24
C PHE A 316 6.15 19.80 -13.63
N ASN A 317 5.48 18.65 -13.75
CA ASN A 317 4.92 18.16 -15.00
C ASN A 317 3.43 18.49 -15.15
N ASP A 318 2.96 19.56 -14.53
CA ASP A 318 1.57 20.06 -14.64
C ASP A 318 0.50 19.05 -14.18
N ASP A 319 0.79 18.29 -13.12
CA ASP A 319 -0.13 17.40 -12.40
C ASP A 319 -0.74 16.26 -13.24
N ILE A 320 0.01 15.76 -14.23
CA ILE A 320 -0.45 14.75 -15.20
C ILE A 320 -0.70 13.35 -14.60
N TYR A 321 -0.04 13.00 -13.50
CA TYR A 321 -0.08 11.66 -12.93
C TYR A 321 -1.15 11.53 -11.83
N TYR A 322 -1.11 12.38 -10.80
CA TYR A 322 -2.08 12.35 -9.70
C TYR A 322 -3.32 13.22 -9.97
N GLY A 323 -3.24 14.15 -10.92
CA GLY A 323 -4.23 15.19 -11.08
C GLY A 323 -4.17 16.24 -9.95
N ALA A 324 -4.86 17.35 -10.17
CA ALA A 324 -5.01 18.42 -9.18
C ALA A 324 -6.48 18.78 -9.00
N ARG A 325 -6.89 19.00 -7.74
CA ARG A 325 -8.24 19.47 -7.38
C ARG A 325 -8.27 21.00 -7.27
N TYR A 326 -7.11 21.62 -7.08
CA TYR A 326 -6.90 23.04 -6.96
C TYR A 326 -5.47 23.41 -7.38
N PRO A 327 -5.18 24.69 -7.71
CA PRO A 327 -3.82 25.11 -8.07
C PRO A 327 -2.81 24.81 -6.97
N GLY A 328 -1.70 24.16 -7.32
CA GLY A 328 -0.65 23.79 -6.36
C GLY A 328 -0.95 22.55 -5.52
N HIS A 329 -2.00 21.79 -5.81
CA HIS A 329 -2.41 20.61 -5.02
C HIS A 329 -1.24 19.66 -4.71
N ASN A 330 -0.54 19.15 -5.73
CA ASN A 330 0.60 18.25 -5.52
C ASN A 330 1.81 18.95 -4.88
N TYR A 331 1.97 20.26 -5.06
CA TYR A 331 3.01 21.01 -4.36
C TYR A 331 2.78 21.00 -2.86
N TYR A 332 1.54 21.25 -2.39
CA TYR A 332 1.23 21.21 -0.97
C TYR A 332 1.34 19.79 -0.38
N ARG A 333 0.93 18.74 -1.12
CA ARG A 333 1.18 17.36 -0.69
C ARG A 333 2.68 17.06 -0.57
N ALA A 334 3.50 17.57 -1.50
CA ALA A 334 4.95 17.45 -1.38
C ALA A 334 5.49 18.15 -0.13
N LEU A 335 5.03 19.38 0.16
CA LEU A 335 5.44 20.11 1.37
C LEU A 335 5.06 19.37 2.65
N ASN A 336 3.87 18.75 2.68
CA ASN A 336 3.43 17.90 3.77
C ASN A 336 4.41 16.74 4.03
N GLN A 337 4.79 16.01 2.97
CA GLN A 337 5.73 14.89 3.08
C GLN A 337 7.16 15.34 3.44
N ILE A 338 7.61 16.49 2.92
CA ILE A 338 8.92 17.09 3.29
C ILE A 338 8.93 17.47 4.77
N ASP A 339 7.88 18.08 5.27
CA ASP A 339 7.75 18.44 6.68
C ASP A 339 7.72 17.19 7.59
N LEU A 340 6.97 16.16 7.19
CA LEU A 340 6.97 14.87 7.88
C LEU A 340 8.37 14.25 7.93
N LEU A 341 9.11 14.27 6.82
CA LEU A 341 10.47 13.74 6.74
C LEU A 341 11.45 14.50 7.66
N LYS A 342 11.36 15.83 7.69
CA LYS A 342 12.17 16.66 8.61
C LYS A 342 11.86 16.36 10.07
N LYS A 343 10.58 16.20 10.41
CA LYS A 343 10.14 15.84 11.76
C LYS A 343 10.59 14.43 12.13
N LEU A 344 10.50 13.46 11.22
CA LEU A 344 11.03 12.11 11.41
C LEU A 344 12.53 12.12 11.68
N GLN A 345 13.30 12.87 10.89
CA GLN A 345 14.75 13.03 11.07
C GLN A 345 15.11 13.68 12.42
N ARG A 346 14.29 14.62 12.91
CA ARG A 346 14.50 15.27 14.21
C ARG A 346 14.21 14.33 15.39
N GLU A 347 13.15 13.54 15.30
CA GLU A 347 12.74 12.63 16.38
C GLU A 347 13.48 11.28 16.35
N GLU A 348 14.23 10.98 15.28
CA GLU A 348 14.96 9.71 15.07
C GLU A 348 15.75 9.23 16.30
N PRO A 349 16.54 10.05 17.03
CA PRO A 349 17.27 9.58 18.20
C PRO A 349 16.39 9.02 19.33
N GLU A 350 15.13 9.47 19.44
CA GLU A 350 14.17 8.94 20.40
C GLU A 350 13.48 7.69 19.87
N LEU A 351 13.10 7.69 18.59
CA LEU A 351 12.53 6.52 17.92
C LEU A 351 13.51 5.34 17.92
N GLU A 352 14.81 5.59 17.76
CA GLU A 352 15.85 4.57 17.87
C GLU A 352 15.90 3.93 19.26
N LYS A 353 15.66 4.70 20.34
CA LYS A 353 15.59 4.14 21.70
C LYS A 353 14.42 3.18 21.83
N ILE A 354 13.24 3.57 21.33
CA ILE A 354 12.03 2.74 21.31
C ILE A 354 12.30 1.46 20.50
N LEU A 355 12.84 1.61 19.28
CA LEU A 355 13.15 0.48 18.40
C LEU A 355 14.14 -0.49 19.06
N HIS A 356 15.23 0.01 19.66
CA HIS A 356 16.21 -0.82 20.33
C HIS A 356 15.65 -1.58 21.53
N GLN A 357 14.70 -0.99 22.27
CA GLN A 357 14.01 -1.70 23.36
C GLN A 357 13.25 -2.91 22.81
N HIS A 358 12.53 -2.77 21.70
CA HIS A 358 11.74 -3.85 21.11
C HIS A 358 12.58 -4.89 20.35
N ILE A 359 13.75 -4.50 19.82
CA ILE A 359 14.72 -5.45 19.25
C ILE A 359 15.39 -6.31 20.34
N ASN A 360 15.68 -5.73 21.51
CA ASN A 360 16.46 -6.40 22.56
C ASN A 360 15.62 -7.16 23.60
N THR A 361 14.41 -6.68 23.95
CA THR A 361 13.52 -7.28 24.98
C THR A 361 12.91 -8.62 24.53
N ASN A 362 13.10 -8.95 23.27
CA ASN A 362 12.45 -10.06 22.58
C ASN A 362 13.42 -11.24 22.32
N LYS A 363 14.50 -11.33 23.13
CA LYS A 363 15.47 -12.42 23.15
C LYS A 363 15.09 -13.53 24.13
#